data_AF-A0A959KGC0-F1
#
_entry.id   AF-A0A959KGC0-F1
#
_cell.length_a   1.000
_cell.length_b   1.000
_cell.length_c   1.000
_cell.angle_alpha   90.00
_cell.angle_beta   90.00
_cell.angle_gamma   90.00
#
_symmetry.space_group_name_H-M   'P 1'
#
loop_
_entity.id
_entity.type
_entity.pdbx_description
1 polymer ?
#
loop_
_entity_poly.entity_id
_entity_poly.type
_entity_poly.pdbx_seq_one_letter_code
_entity_poly.pdbx_strand_id
1 'polypeptide(L)' 'RTAELFHELTGKGKQVAICGQLRYNTYNDKNGKPQRTTQIFVQEFLVLSPADKHSSK' A
#
# COMPACT_ATOMS: atom_id res chain seq x y z
N ARG A 1 -4.67 1.45 12.15
CA ARG A 1 -5.78 2.21 11.53
C ARG A 1 -5.64 2.37 10.01
N THR A 2 -4.73 3.19 9.46
CA THR A 2 -4.66 3.38 7.98
C THR A 2 -4.44 2.06 7.23
N ALA A 3 -3.60 1.17 7.76
CA ALA A 3 -3.36 -0.16 7.17
C ALA A 3 -4.60 -1.08 7.15
N GLU A 4 -5.40 -1.07 8.23
CA GLU A 4 -6.63 -1.87 8.33
C GLU A 4 -7.67 -1.38 7.32
N LEU A 5 -7.88 -0.06 7.26
CA LEU A 5 -8.79 0.54 6.28
C LEU A 5 -8.33 0.31 4.84
N PHE A 6 -7.02 0.34 4.59
CA PHE A 6 -6.47 0.03 3.27
C PHE A 6 -6.77 -1.42 2.88
N HIS A 7 -6.68 -2.36 3.82
CA HIS A 7 -7.01 -3.76 3.57
C HIS A 7 -8.50 -3.97 3.28
N GLU A 8 -9.39 -3.29 4.02
CA GLU A 8 -10.84 -3.42 3.85
C GLU A 8 -11.36 -2.77 2.56
N LEU A 9 -10.80 -1.62 2.17
CA LEU A 9 -11.30 -0.82 1.04
C LEU A 9 -10.64 -1.15 -0.30
N THR A 10 -9.44 -1.74 -0.28
CA THR A 10 -8.65 -1.98 -1.50
C THR A 10 -8.52 -3.47 -1.85
N GLY A 11 -8.11 -3.75 -3.07
CA GLY A 11 -7.95 -5.10 -3.60
C GLY A 11 -7.15 -5.05 -4.90
N LYS A 12 -6.73 -6.22 -5.39
CA LYS A 12 -5.96 -6.30 -6.63
C LYS A 12 -6.75 -5.67 -7.78
N GLY A 13 -6.10 -4.75 -8.52
CA GLY A 13 -6.68 -4.09 -9.68
C GLY A 13 -7.45 -2.79 -9.38
N LYS A 14 -7.64 -2.43 -8.10
CA LYS A 14 -8.23 -1.14 -7.74
C LYS A 14 -7.25 0.01 -7.93
N GLN A 15 -7.77 1.14 -8.39
CA GLN A 15 -7.04 2.40 -8.51
C GLN A 15 -7.14 3.17 -7.20
N VAL A 16 -5.98 3.58 -6.69
CA VAL A 16 -5.84 4.28 -5.42
C VAL A 16 -4.83 5.41 -5.60
N ALA A 17 -5.20 6.62 -5.19
CA ALA A 17 -4.27 7.73 -5.04
C ALA A 17 -3.65 7.67 -3.64
N ILE A 18 -2.32 7.83 -3.56
CA ILE A 18 -1.56 7.73 -2.32
C ILE A 18 -0.85 9.06 -2.07
N CYS A 19 -0.96 9.58 -0.85
CA CYS A 19 -0.18 10.70 -0.35
C CYS A 19 0.75 10.22 0.76
N GLY A 20 2.03 10.55 0.65
CA GLY A 20 3.03 10.07 1.60
C GLY A 20 4.43 10.58 1.31
N GLN A 21 5.39 9.99 2.00
CA GLN A 21 6.81 10.36 1.91
C GLN A 21 7.63 9.26 1.25
N LEU A 22 8.54 9.65 0.36
CA LEU A 22 9.53 8.73 -0.18
C LEU A 22 10.55 8.38 0.91
N ARG A 23 10.77 7.08 1.14
CA ARG A 23 11.72 6.56 2.11
C ARG A 23 12.62 5.51 1.48
N TYR A 24 13.86 5.46 1.95
CA TYR A 24 14.83 4.45 1.59
C TYR A 24 15.14 3.63 2.83
N ASN A 25 14.93 2.31 2.75
CA ASN A 25 15.31 1.39 3.81
C ASN A 25 16.48 0.52 3.35
N THR A 26 17.45 0.29 4.23
CA THR A 26 18.56 -0.63 3.99
C THR A 26 18.50 -1.73 5.04
N TYR A 27 18.44 -2.99 4.59
CA TYR A 27 18.43 -4.14 5.49
C TYR A 27 19.30 -5.26 4.93
N ASN A 28 19.79 -6.14 5.81
CA ASN A 28 20.50 -7.34 5.39
C ASN A 28 19.48 -8.44 5.09
N ASP A 29 19.59 -9.02 3.91
CA ASP A 29 18.81 -10.21 3.57
C ASP A 29 19.28 -11.43 4.38
N LYS A 30 18.57 -12.56 4.25
CA LYS A 30 18.89 -13.81 4.97
C LYS A 30 20.31 -14.32 4.68
N ASN A 31 20.94 -13.86 3.61
CA ASN A 31 22.29 -14.24 3.20
C ASN A 31 23.34 -13.18 3.58
N GLY A 32 22.96 -12.18 4.38
CA GLY A 32 23.84 -11.11 4.84
C GLY A 32 24.17 -10.05 3.79
N LYS A 33 23.50 -10.05 2.63
CA LYS A 33 23.72 -9.03 1.60
C LYS A 33 22.86 -7.79 1.89
N PRO A 34 23.44 -6.57 1.87
CA PRO A 34 22.69 -5.34 2.08
C PRO A 34 21.79 -5.07 0.88
N GLN A 35 20.49 -4.96 1.13
CA GLN A 35 19.47 -4.60 0.15
C GLN A 35 18.99 -3.19 0.41
N ARG A 36 18.79 -2.42 -0.66
CA ARG A 36 18.20 -1.07 -0.60
C ARG A 36 16.83 -1.10 -1.24
N THR A 37 15.82 -0.69 -0.50
CA THR A 37 14.44 -0.63 -0.99
C THR A 37 13.90 0.78 -0.88
N THR A 38 13.40 1.29 -1.99
CA THR A 38 12.66 2.55 -2.05
C THR A 38 11.18 2.25 -1.81
N GLN A 39 10.57 2.94 -0.85
CA GLN A 39 9.18 2.75 -0.45
C GLN A 39 8.50 4.09 -0.24
N ILE A 40 7.18 4.12 -0.37
CA ILE A 40 6.37 5.28 0.01
C ILE A 40 5.74 4.98 1.37
N PHE A 41 6.05 5.80 2.37
CA PHE A 41 5.38 5.76 3.67
C PHE A 41 4.04 6.50 3.56
N VAL A 42 2.97 5.73 3.45
CA VAL A 42 1.60 6.23 3.25
C VAL A 42 1.09 6.92 4.50
N GLN A 43 0.62 8.16 4.35
CA GLN A 43 -0.07 8.90 5.41
C GLN A 43 -1.57 8.89 5.14
N GLU A 44 -1.95 9.15 3.89
CA GLU A 44 -3.35 9.22 3.44
C GLU A 44 -3.51 8.56 2.06
N PHE A 45 -4.72 8.08 1.77
CA PHE A 45 -5.05 7.49 0.48
C PHE A 45 -6.50 7.71 0.10
N LEU A 46 -6.78 7.66 -1.20
CA LEU A 46 -8.11 7.80 -1.77
C LEU A 46 -8.37 6.68 -2.77
N VAL A 47 -9.47 5.94 -2.61
CA VAL A 47 -9.90 4.93 -3.59
C VAL A 47 -10.63 5.62 -4.73
N LEU A 48 -10.12 5.46 -5.95
CA LEU A 48 -10.67 6.06 -7.17
C LEU A 48 -11.56 5.10 -7.95
N SER A 49 -11.40 3.79 -7.70
CA SER A 49 -12.26 2.78 -8.30
C SER A 49 -13.70 2.90 -7.78
N PRO A 50 -14.71 2.70 -8.65
CA PRO A 50 -16.09 2.63 -8.22
C PRO A 50 -16.29 1.50 -7.20
N ALA A 51 -17.21 1.67 -6.26
CA ALA A 51 -17.56 0.63 -5.30
C ALA A 51 -17.99 -0.64 -6.05
N ASP A 52 -17.35 -1.77 -5.74
CA ASP A 52 -17.70 -3.04 -6.35
C ASP A 52 -19.15 -3.37 -5.98
N LYS A 53 -20.08 -3.37 -6.94
CA LYS A 53 -21.48 -3.77 -6.74
C LYS A 53 -21.63 -5.29 -6.54
N HIS A 54 -20.60 -5.98 -6.07
CA HIS A 54 -20.54 -7.45 -6.01
C HIS A 54 -20.58 -8.02 -4.58
N SER A 55 -21.07 -7.25 -3.60
CA SER A 55 -21.37 -7.73 -2.22
C SER A 55 -22.85 -7.56 -1.89
N SER A 56 -23.71 -8.21 -2.67
CA SER A 56 -25.09 -8.56 -2.26
C SER A 56 -25.50 -9.80 -3.02
N LYS A 57 -25.14 -10.95 -2.46
CA LYS A 57 -25.84 -12.23 -2.60
C LYS A 57 -25.59 -13.03 -1.33
#